data_AF-A0A9X0D576-F1
#
_entry.id   AF-A0A9X0D576-F1
#
_cell.length_a   1.000
_cell.length_b   1.000
_cell.length_c   1.000
_cell.angle_alpha   90.00
_cell.angle_beta   90.00
_cell.angle_gamma   90.00
#
_symmetry.space_group_name_H-M   'P 1'
#
loop_
_entity.id
_entity.type
_entity.pdbx_description
1 polymer ?
#
loop_
_entity_poly.entity_id
_entity_poly.type
_entity_poly.pdbx_seq_one_letter_code
_entity_poly.pdbx_strand_id
1 'polypeptide(L)'
;MDRQINILTDFVDAEIFLIDGDSLLLELFGEKSLDWSHGGQFLHLTYLLERFLQYFTDKGGVFHIVFFKEMEIIWKSHPSMLLARQALILHLQYNTSFTVITSIDNFWEKQWKDYIDDKIPAFLLLTDAENIPWKTTRAKKAGLEFFFHSFLLHCLGQGLNCVFMSGIQMTATKVMGFYMESWPDHKTFFTKHKIPVCKTWQFLMRFWRDQASRNSPQSESPPQGGCRELATVLTCAQVLCKLLNEPNTSKIHTSLWEILKSIHDSSADNLLDMASVADLMDGRLVHTLFFFILEQRSMGLEGLNLPEDVIKEQRLHGEKLLLL
;
A
#
# COMPACT_ATOMS: atom_id res chain seq x y z
N MET A 1 -1.60 -29.80 -6.37
CA MET A 1 -1.95 -30.74 -5.27
C MET A 1 -1.36 -30.09 -4.05
N ASP A 2 -2.22 -29.50 -3.25
CA ASP A 2 -1.82 -28.38 -2.40
C ASP A 2 -1.65 -28.97 -1.00
N ARG A 3 -0.46 -28.81 -0.42
CA ARG A 3 -0.13 -29.44 0.86
C ARG A 3 -0.11 -28.39 1.95
N GLN A 4 -0.80 -28.64 3.05
CA GLN A 4 -0.61 -27.83 4.25
C GLN A 4 0.70 -28.23 4.92
N ILE A 5 1.63 -27.28 5.04
CA ILE A 5 2.98 -27.51 5.58
C ILE A 5 3.36 -26.42 6.58
N ASN A 6 4.38 -26.67 7.41
CA ASN A 6 4.89 -25.66 8.32
C ASN A 6 5.99 -24.86 7.61
N ILE A 7 5.63 -23.73 7.02
CA ILE A 7 6.48 -23.00 6.05
C ILE A 7 7.74 -22.37 6.66
N LEU A 8 7.88 -22.34 8.00
CA LEU A 8 9.12 -21.86 8.62
C LEU A 8 10.00 -23.00 9.12
N THR A 9 9.46 -24.16 9.50
CA THR A 9 10.31 -25.32 9.87
C THR A 9 10.69 -26.19 8.67
N ASP A 10 9.89 -26.18 7.61
CA ASP A 10 10.10 -27.06 6.46
C ASP A 10 11.06 -26.42 5.44
N PHE A 11 11.38 -25.13 5.62
CA PHE A 11 12.34 -24.36 4.81
C PHE A 11 13.45 -23.73 5.67
N VAL A 12 13.80 -24.35 6.81
CA VAL A 12 14.81 -23.85 7.76
C VAL A 12 16.17 -23.57 7.10
N ASP A 13 16.47 -24.27 6.01
CA ASP A 13 17.73 -24.13 5.25
C ASP A 13 17.66 -23.09 4.12
N ALA A 14 16.53 -22.40 3.91
CA ALA A 14 16.40 -21.41 2.86
C ALA A 14 16.80 -20.00 3.33
N GLU A 15 17.60 -19.30 2.52
CA GLU A 15 18.17 -17.99 2.89
C GLU A 15 17.09 -16.90 3.04
N ILE A 16 16.07 -16.89 2.18
CA ILE A 16 14.91 -15.98 2.27
C ILE A 16 13.65 -16.60 1.63
N PHE A 17 12.48 -16.03 1.94
CA PHE A 17 11.27 -16.14 1.10
C PHE A 17 10.79 -14.76 0.62
N LEU A 18 9.91 -14.72 -0.37
CA LEU A 18 9.34 -13.47 -0.88
C LEU A 18 7.89 -13.29 -0.42
N ILE A 19 7.46 -12.04 -0.29
CA ILE A 19 6.06 -11.67 -0.06
C ILE A 19 5.62 -10.72 -1.18
N ASP A 20 4.53 -11.06 -1.87
CA ASP A 20 3.88 -10.14 -2.80
C ASP A 20 3.12 -9.06 -2.01
N GLY A 21 3.59 -7.81 -2.11
CA GLY A 21 3.04 -6.69 -1.34
C GLY A 21 1.63 -6.31 -1.76
N ASP A 22 1.29 -6.47 -3.04
CA ASP A 22 -0.06 -6.19 -3.55
C ASP A 22 -1.06 -7.28 -3.10
N SER A 23 -0.63 -8.55 -3.02
CA SER A 23 -1.39 -9.62 -2.35
C SER A 23 -1.58 -9.36 -0.86
N LEU A 24 -0.53 -8.89 -0.16
CA LEU A 24 -0.60 -8.60 1.27
C LEU A 24 -1.61 -7.48 1.55
N LEU A 25 -1.60 -6.42 0.73
CA LEU A 25 -2.62 -5.37 0.80
C LEU A 25 -4.03 -5.92 0.58
N LEU A 26 -4.22 -6.78 -0.41
CA LEU A 26 -5.51 -7.40 -0.68
C LEU A 26 -6.02 -8.18 0.54
N GLU A 27 -5.15 -8.98 1.17
CA GLU A 27 -5.46 -9.73 2.39
C GLU A 27 -5.85 -8.79 3.55
N LEU A 28 -5.02 -7.78 3.82
CA LEU A 28 -5.25 -6.83 4.91
C LEU A 28 -6.54 -6.04 4.72
N PHE A 29 -6.90 -5.67 3.49
CA PHE A 29 -8.18 -5.00 3.22
C PHE A 29 -9.41 -5.90 3.47
N GLY A 30 -9.22 -7.22 3.55
CA GLY A 30 -10.24 -8.17 3.97
C GLY A 30 -10.45 -8.29 5.47
N GLU A 31 -9.59 -7.67 6.28
CA GLU A 31 -9.71 -7.73 7.73
C GLU A 31 -10.98 -7.03 8.20
N LYS A 32 -11.84 -7.80 8.88
CA LYS A 32 -13.15 -7.33 9.37
C LYS A 32 -13.03 -6.22 10.41
N SER A 33 -11.85 -6.05 11.00
CA SER A 33 -11.56 -5.01 11.98
C SER A 33 -11.29 -3.64 11.33
N LEU A 34 -11.02 -3.59 10.01
CA LEU A 34 -10.89 -2.33 9.28
C LEU A 34 -12.28 -1.75 8.96
N ASP A 35 -12.56 -0.58 9.53
CA ASP A 35 -13.80 0.13 9.30
C ASP A 35 -13.56 1.48 8.61
N TRP A 36 -13.60 1.44 7.29
CA TRP A 36 -13.39 2.59 6.41
C TRP A 36 -14.42 3.71 6.56
N SER A 37 -15.47 3.54 7.38
CA SER A 37 -16.42 4.62 7.69
C SER A 37 -15.90 5.60 8.75
N HIS A 38 -14.82 5.25 9.46
CA HIS A 38 -14.21 6.08 10.51
C HIS A 38 -12.81 6.57 10.12
N GLY A 39 -12.39 7.70 10.69
CA GLY A 39 -11.01 8.21 10.56
C GLY A 39 -9.98 7.25 11.17
N GLY A 40 -8.71 7.41 10.79
CA GLY A 40 -7.58 6.67 11.41
C GLY A 40 -7.34 5.24 10.91
N GLN A 41 -8.11 4.72 9.95
CA GLN A 41 -7.92 3.33 9.47
C GLN A 41 -6.57 3.05 8.83
N PHE A 42 -5.87 4.07 8.34
CA PHE A 42 -4.50 3.91 7.84
C PHE A 42 -3.55 3.46 8.94
N LEU A 43 -3.70 3.97 10.17
CA LEU A 43 -2.90 3.54 11.31
C LEU A 43 -3.25 2.09 11.70
N HIS A 44 -4.53 1.74 11.69
CA HIS A 44 -4.96 0.37 11.96
C HIS A 44 -4.44 -0.61 10.88
N LEU A 45 -4.48 -0.21 9.60
CA LEU A 45 -3.91 -0.96 8.50
C LEU A 45 -2.40 -1.17 8.68
N THR A 46 -1.66 -0.14 9.08
CA THR A 46 -0.24 -0.25 9.41
C THR A 46 0.00 -1.22 10.57
N TYR A 47 -0.79 -1.15 11.64
CA TYR A 47 -0.71 -2.11 12.74
C TYR A 47 -0.95 -3.56 12.29
N LEU A 48 -1.97 -3.79 11.45
CA LEU A 48 -2.28 -5.13 10.94
C LEU A 48 -1.15 -5.65 10.04
N LEU A 49 -0.57 -4.79 9.20
CA LEU A 49 0.60 -5.09 8.39
C LEU A 49 1.79 -5.51 9.26
N GLU A 50 2.16 -4.68 10.24
CA GLU A 50 3.28 -4.95 11.16
C GLU A 50 3.06 -6.28 11.89
N ARG A 51 1.86 -6.48 12.44
CA ARG A 51 1.51 -7.72 13.15
C ARG A 51 1.58 -8.95 12.25
N PHE A 52 1.12 -8.85 11.01
CA PHE A 52 1.19 -9.95 10.05
C PHE A 52 2.64 -10.33 9.77
N LEU A 53 3.49 -9.35 9.49
CA LEU A 53 4.92 -9.55 9.21
C LEU A 53 5.68 -10.04 10.45
N GLN A 54 5.33 -9.55 11.64
CA GLN A 54 5.95 -9.91 12.91
C GLN A 54 5.84 -11.42 13.20
N TYR A 55 4.75 -12.07 12.79
CA TYR A 55 4.59 -13.52 12.99
C TYR A 55 5.70 -14.36 12.34
N PHE A 56 6.28 -13.87 11.25
CA PHE A 56 7.39 -14.51 10.56
C PHE A 56 8.72 -14.19 11.25
N THR A 57 8.97 -12.93 11.59
CA THR A 57 10.22 -12.53 12.25
C THR A 57 10.38 -13.12 13.65
N ASP A 58 9.28 -13.24 14.41
CA ASP A 58 9.29 -13.89 15.73
C ASP A 58 9.79 -15.34 15.70
N LYS A 59 9.72 -15.97 14.52
CA LYS A 59 10.14 -17.35 14.28
C LYS A 59 11.41 -17.43 13.43
N GLY A 60 12.13 -16.32 13.30
CA GLY A 60 13.39 -16.24 12.55
C GLY A 60 13.23 -16.19 11.04
N GLY A 61 12.02 -15.98 10.52
CA GLY A 61 11.78 -15.86 9.08
C GLY A 61 12.45 -14.62 8.51
N VAL A 62 13.19 -14.80 7.41
CA VAL A 62 13.80 -13.72 6.63
C VAL A 62 13.08 -13.61 5.30
N PHE A 63 12.62 -12.40 4.97
CA PHE A 63 11.85 -12.18 3.75
C PHE A 63 12.09 -10.82 3.11
N HIS A 64 11.84 -10.76 1.81
CA HIS A 64 11.76 -9.51 1.06
C HIS A 64 10.32 -9.29 0.59
N ILE A 65 9.85 -8.03 0.67
CA ILE A 65 8.51 -7.64 0.23
C ILE A 65 8.62 -6.97 -1.13
N VAL A 66 7.90 -7.46 -2.13
CA VAL A 66 8.00 -6.98 -3.52
C VAL A 66 6.72 -6.25 -3.90
N PHE A 67 6.85 -5.03 -4.41
CA PHE A 67 5.76 -4.26 -5.02
C PHE A 67 6.13 -3.93 -6.45
N PHE A 68 5.38 -4.44 -7.42
CA PHE A 68 5.58 -4.10 -8.83
C PHE A 68 4.96 -2.75 -9.13
N LYS A 69 5.67 -1.87 -9.83
CA LYS A 69 5.15 -0.53 -10.17
C LYS A 69 3.88 -0.61 -11.02
N GLU A 70 3.82 -1.51 -11.99
CA GLU A 70 2.66 -1.65 -12.88
C GLU A 70 1.41 -2.16 -12.16
N MET A 71 1.58 -2.91 -11.06
CA MET A 71 0.46 -3.39 -10.24
C MET A 71 -0.32 -2.26 -9.57
N GLU A 72 0.21 -1.03 -9.51
CA GLU A 72 -0.56 0.16 -9.11
C GLU A 72 -1.89 0.30 -9.85
N ILE A 73 -1.96 -0.20 -11.10
CA ILE A 73 -3.15 -0.13 -11.94
C ILE A 73 -4.40 -0.70 -11.25
N ILE A 74 -4.24 -1.73 -10.41
CA ILE A 74 -5.38 -2.39 -9.79
C ILE A 74 -6.05 -1.53 -8.72
N TRP A 75 -5.27 -0.60 -8.16
CA TRP A 75 -5.71 0.33 -7.13
C TRP A 75 -6.18 1.67 -7.69
N LYS A 76 -5.84 2.02 -8.95
CA LYS A 76 -6.17 3.33 -9.54
C LYS A 76 -7.65 3.67 -9.56
N SER A 77 -8.53 2.67 -9.58
CA SER A 77 -9.98 2.91 -9.52
C SER A 77 -10.51 3.18 -8.10
N HIS A 78 -9.66 3.06 -7.07
CA HIS A 78 -9.95 3.31 -5.66
C HIS A 78 -8.81 4.13 -5.04
N PRO A 79 -8.80 5.46 -5.20
CA PRO A 79 -7.63 6.24 -4.85
C PRO A 79 -7.27 6.21 -3.35
N SER A 80 -8.22 5.95 -2.43
CA SER A 80 -7.90 5.64 -1.03
C SER A 80 -7.07 4.36 -0.86
N MET A 81 -7.31 3.34 -1.68
CA MET A 81 -6.53 2.10 -1.66
C MET A 81 -5.15 2.30 -2.30
N LEU A 82 -5.06 3.10 -3.37
CA LEU A 82 -3.76 3.48 -3.95
C LEU A 82 -2.92 4.29 -2.96
N LEU A 83 -3.55 5.21 -2.23
CA LEU A 83 -2.92 5.94 -1.13
C LEU A 83 -2.44 4.98 -0.03
N ALA A 84 -3.28 4.03 0.37
CA ALA A 84 -2.92 3.03 1.37
C ALA A 84 -1.70 2.20 0.93
N ARG A 85 -1.67 1.76 -0.33
CA ARG A 85 -0.49 1.11 -0.91
C ARG A 85 0.77 1.94 -0.75
N GLN A 86 0.73 3.20 -1.17
CA GLN A 86 1.92 4.06 -1.11
C GLN A 86 2.34 4.39 0.33
N ALA A 87 1.38 4.64 1.22
CA ALA A 87 1.64 4.87 2.64
C ALA A 87 2.32 3.65 3.27
N LEU A 88 1.86 2.42 2.96
CA LEU A 88 2.48 1.21 3.49
C LEU A 88 3.87 0.94 2.88
N ILE A 89 4.07 1.19 1.58
CA ILE A 89 5.41 1.09 0.97
C ILE A 89 6.40 2.02 1.68
N LEU A 90 6.02 3.28 1.89
CA LEU A 90 6.85 4.26 2.60
C LEU A 90 7.08 3.84 4.06
N HIS A 91 6.03 3.37 4.74
CA HIS A 91 6.17 2.88 6.10
C HIS A 91 7.19 1.74 6.17
N LEU A 92 7.05 0.72 5.32
CA LEU A 92 7.97 -0.42 5.27
C LEU A 92 9.40 0.03 4.96
N GLN A 93 9.61 0.94 4.00
CA GLN A 93 10.94 1.40 3.59
C GLN A 93 11.67 2.24 4.65
N TYR A 94 10.95 3.09 5.38
CA TYR A 94 11.57 4.09 6.25
C TYR A 94 11.40 3.82 7.75
N ASN A 95 10.44 2.99 8.15
CA ASN A 95 10.11 2.76 9.56
C ASN A 95 10.28 1.31 10.00
N THR A 96 10.70 0.42 9.09
CA THR A 96 10.99 -0.98 9.42
C THR A 96 12.37 -1.35 8.92
N SER A 97 12.92 -2.47 9.42
CA SER A 97 14.16 -3.04 8.92
C SER A 97 13.95 -4.02 7.76
N PHE A 98 12.73 -4.10 7.20
CA PHE A 98 12.42 -5.06 6.13
C PHE A 98 13.00 -4.61 4.79
N THR A 99 13.46 -5.58 4.00
CA THR A 99 13.86 -5.31 2.61
C THR A 99 12.61 -5.16 1.74
N VAL A 100 12.42 -3.97 1.17
CA VAL A 100 11.29 -3.65 0.27
C VAL A 100 11.78 -3.39 -1.14
N ILE A 101 11.27 -4.14 -2.12
CA ILE A 101 11.65 -4.05 -3.53
C ILE A 101 10.55 -3.34 -4.30
N THR A 102 10.84 -2.13 -4.79
CA THR A 102 9.92 -1.31 -5.61
C THR A 102 10.52 -0.91 -6.96
N SER A 103 11.74 -1.35 -7.27
CA SER A 103 12.48 -0.96 -8.47
C SER A 103 12.12 -1.77 -9.72
N ILE A 104 11.33 -2.83 -9.57
CA ILE A 104 10.93 -3.73 -10.65
C ILE A 104 9.55 -3.30 -11.15
N ASP A 105 9.45 -2.96 -12.43
CA ASP A 105 8.20 -2.42 -12.99
C ASP A 105 7.10 -3.48 -13.04
N ASN A 106 7.38 -4.66 -13.56
CA ASN A 106 6.46 -5.80 -13.60
C ASN A 106 7.19 -7.14 -13.66
N PHE A 107 6.48 -8.22 -13.35
CA PHE A 107 7.06 -9.57 -13.28
C PHE A 107 7.36 -10.21 -14.64
N TRP A 108 6.98 -9.61 -15.78
CA TRP A 108 7.37 -10.11 -17.11
C TRP A 108 8.78 -9.68 -17.52
N GLU A 109 9.39 -8.77 -16.77
CA GLU A 109 10.69 -8.20 -17.12
C GLU A 109 11.86 -9.09 -16.72
N LYS A 110 12.97 -8.91 -17.45
CA LYS A 110 14.24 -9.58 -17.15
C LYS A 110 14.69 -9.29 -15.71
N GLN A 111 14.45 -8.08 -15.19
CA GLN A 111 14.83 -7.68 -13.84
C GLN A 111 14.23 -8.59 -12.76
N TRP A 112 12.95 -8.98 -12.91
CA TRP A 112 12.32 -9.93 -11.99
C TRP A 112 12.99 -11.30 -12.05
N LYS A 113 13.26 -11.80 -13.26
CA LYS A 113 13.95 -13.06 -13.45
C LYS A 113 15.37 -13.03 -12.85
N ASP A 114 16.14 -11.99 -13.14
CA ASP A 114 17.48 -11.81 -12.59
C ASP A 114 17.45 -11.76 -11.06
N TYR A 115 16.44 -11.13 -10.47
CA TYR A 115 16.25 -11.08 -9.02
C TYR A 115 15.95 -12.45 -8.41
N ILE A 116 15.07 -13.25 -9.02
CA ILE A 116 14.79 -14.62 -8.57
C ILE A 116 16.01 -15.52 -8.71
N ASP A 117 16.74 -15.41 -9.82
CA ASP A 117 17.94 -16.21 -10.08
C ASP A 117 19.09 -15.84 -9.11
N ASP A 118 19.18 -14.58 -8.66
CA ASP A 118 20.16 -14.11 -7.66
C ASP A 118 19.79 -14.51 -6.23
N LYS A 119 18.52 -14.36 -5.84
CA LYS A 119 18.08 -14.58 -4.46
C LYS A 119 17.69 -16.01 -4.12
N ILE A 120 17.35 -16.81 -5.14
CA ILE A 120 16.94 -18.22 -5.00
C ILE A 120 15.95 -18.41 -3.83
N PRO A 121 14.84 -17.66 -3.79
CA PRO A 121 13.93 -17.71 -2.64
C PRO A 121 13.26 -19.07 -2.52
N ALA A 122 12.99 -19.49 -1.29
CA ALA A 122 12.36 -20.80 -1.02
C ALA A 122 10.96 -20.91 -1.65
N PHE A 123 10.18 -19.84 -1.51
CA PHE A 123 8.84 -19.68 -2.05
C PHE A 123 8.46 -18.19 -2.12
N LEU A 124 7.35 -17.90 -2.81
CA LEU A 124 6.65 -16.62 -2.80
C LEU A 124 5.31 -16.76 -2.08
N LEU A 125 5.08 -15.93 -1.08
CA LEU A 125 3.79 -15.77 -0.42
C LEU A 125 2.93 -14.78 -1.22
N LEU A 126 1.75 -15.22 -1.68
CA LEU A 126 0.85 -14.44 -2.55
C LEU A 126 -0.63 -14.83 -2.36
N THR A 127 -1.55 -14.07 -2.93
CA THR A 127 -3.00 -14.33 -2.84
C THR A 127 -3.48 -15.33 -3.89
N ASP A 128 -4.39 -16.24 -3.50
CA ASP A 128 -5.13 -17.07 -4.45
C ASP A 128 -6.21 -16.28 -5.23
N ALA A 129 -6.42 -15.01 -4.87
CA ALA A 129 -7.41 -14.09 -5.42
C ALA A 129 -8.86 -14.62 -5.37
N GLU A 130 -9.17 -15.57 -4.49
CA GLU A 130 -10.53 -16.11 -4.35
C GLU A 130 -11.48 -15.09 -3.72
N ASN A 131 -10.94 -14.29 -2.79
CA ASN A 131 -11.68 -13.34 -1.97
C ASN A 131 -11.22 -11.90 -2.21
N ILE A 132 -12.01 -11.15 -2.98
CA ILE A 132 -11.82 -9.71 -3.15
C ILE A 132 -12.67 -8.99 -2.09
N PRO A 133 -12.08 -8.20 -1.19
CA PRO A 133 -12.76 -7.80 0.04
C PRO A 133 -13.75 -6.64 -0.12
N TRP A 134 -13.80 -6.02 -1.29
CA TRP A 134 -14.76 -4.97 -1.61
C TRP A 134 -15.74 -5.37 -2.72
N LYS A 135 -16.92 -4.75 -2.70
CA LYS A 135 -17.91 -4.90 -3.77
C LYS A 135 -17.36 -4.32 -5.06
N THR A 136 -17.35 -5.12 -6.12
CA THR A 136 -16.89 -4.72 -7.44
C THR A 136 -17.71 -5.40 -8.54
N THR A 137 -17.64 -4.88 -9.77
CA THR A 137 -18.34 -5.50 -10.90
C THR A 137 -17.69 -6.83 -11.25
N ARG A 138 -18.47 -7.75 -11.83
CA ARG A 138 -17.95 -9.06 -12.29
C ARG A 138 -16.74 -8.91 -13.23
N ALA A 139 -16.78 -7.92 -14.12
CA ALA A 139 -15.67 -7.65 -15.05
C ALA A 139 -14.40 -7.16 -14.34
N LYS A 140 -14.53 -6.27 -13.35
CA LYS A 140 -13.39 -5.82 -12.54
C LYS A 140 -12.83 -6.95 -11.68
N LYS A 141 -13.69 -7.77 -11.06
CA LYS A 141 -13.28 -8.96 -10.30
C LYS A 141 -12.47 -9.92 -11.18
N ALA A 142 -12.99 -10.28 -12.35
CA ALA A 142 -12.27 -11.15 -13.28
C ALA A 142 -10.92 -10.57 -13.75
N GLY A 143 -10.84 -9.24 -13.91
CA GLY A 143 -9.57 -8.57 -14.21
C GLY A 143 -8.57 -8.66 -13.05
N LEU A 144 -9.00 -8.40 -11.81
CA LEU A 144 -8.15 -8.54 -10.61
C LEU A 144 -7.64 -9.97 -10.45
N GLU A 145 -8.53 -10.96 -10.53
CA GLU A 145 -8.18 -12.38 -10.54
C GLU A 145 -7.15 -12.68 -11.62
N PHE A 146 -7.35 -12.17 -12.84
CA PHE A 146 -6.41 -12.36 -13.93
C PHE A 146 -5.02 -11.79 -13.62
N PHE A 147 -4.91 -10.60 -13.01
CA PHE A 147 -3.62 -10.01 -12.64
C PHE A 147 -2.85 -10.92 -11.65
N PHE A 148 -3.49 -11.34 -10.56
CA PHE A 148 -2.86 -12.20 -9.55
C PHE A 148 -2.59 -13.62 -10.06
N HIS A 149 -3.52 -14.24 -10.79
CA HIS A 149 -3.33 -15.57 -11.36
C HIS A 149 -2.26 -15.59 -12.46
N SER A 150 -2.12 -14.49 -13.22
CA SER A 150 -1.01 -14.35 -14.17
C SER A 150 0.34 -14.35 -13.45
N PHE A 151 0.42 -13.69 -12.29
CA PHE A 151 1.64 -13.66 -11.49
C PHE A 151 1.96 -15.03 -10.87
N LEU A 152 0.97 -15.71 -10.27
CA LEU A 152 1.09 -17.08 -9.78
C LEU A 152 1.58 -18.03 -10.89
N LEU A 153 0.93 -17.99 -12.05
CA LEU A 153 1.28 -18.81 -13.20
C LEU A 153 2.72 -18.54 -13.65
N HIS A 154 3.13 -17.28 -13.67
CA HIS A 154 4.48 -16.87 -14.02
C HIS A 154 5.51 -17.45 -13.05
N CYS A 155 5.27 -17.35 -11.74
CA CYS A 155 6.17 -17.86 -10.71
C CYS A 155 6.33 -19.39 -10.81
N LEU A 156 5.24 -20.13 -10.83
CA LEU A 156 5.26 -21.59 -10.98
C LEU A 156 5.88 -22.01 -12.32
N GLY A 157 5.61 -21.27 -13.39
CA GLY A 157 6.21 -21.49 -14.71
C GLY A 157 7.73 -21.32 -14.74
N GLN A 158 8.29 -20.53 -13.82
CA GLN A 158 9.72 -20.26 -13.71
C GLN A 158 10.45 -21.15 -12.70
N GLY A 159 9.77 -22.03 -11.98
CA GLY A 159 10.42 -22.83 -10.93
C GLY A 159 10.21 -22.32 -9.51
N LEU A 160 9.51 -21.20 -9.32
CA LEU A 160 9.30 -20.61 -8.00
C LEU A 160 8.07 -21.22 -7.34
N ASN A 161 8.28 -21.83 -6.17
CA ASN A 161 7.20 -22.36 -5.36
C ASN A 161 6.39 -21.22 -4.75
N CYS A 162 5.11 -21.48 -4.46
CA CYS A 162 4.19 -20.46 -3.95
C CYS A 162 3.49 -20.95 -2.67
N VAL A 163 3.15 -20.01 -1.80
CA VAL A 163 2.31 -20.23 -0.62
C VAL A 163 1.15 -19.25 -0.67
N PHE A 164 -0.07 -19.73 -0.38
CA PHE A 164 -1.25 -18.86 -0.38
C PHE A 164 -1.47 -18.19 0.97
N MET A 165 -1.63 -16.86 0.94
CA MET A 165 -1.88 -16.02 2.12
C MET A 165 -3.16 -16.41 2.87
N SER A 166 -4.23 -16.69 2.13
CA SER A 166 -5.54 -17.14 2.65
C SER A 166 -5.46 -18.41 3.50
N GLY A 167 -4.43 -19.24 3.26
CA GLY A 167 -4.17 -20.48 3.97
C GLY A 167 -3.30 -20.36 5.22
N ILE A 168 -2.82 -19.15 5.53
CA ILE A 168 -1.87 -18.95 6.63
C ILE A 168 -2.59 -19.13 7.97
N GLN A 169 -2.12 -20.11 8.74
CA GLN A 169 -2.58 -20.37 10.10
C GLN A 169 -1.40 -20.29 11.07
N MET A 170 -1.47 -19.30 11.96
CA MET A 170 -0.42 -19.01 12.93
C MET A 170 -0.74 -19.65 14.28
N THR A 171 0.25 -20.31 14.88
CA THR A 171 0.22 -20.73 16.29
C THR A 171 1.46 -20.15 17.01
N ALA A 172 1.56 -20.40 18.32
CA ALA A 172 2.73 -19.98 19.09
C ALA A 172 4.05 -20.53 18.51
N THR A 173 4.04 -21.72 17.91
CA THR A 173 5.25 -22.44 17.47
C THR A 173 5.31 -22.75 15.98
N LYS A 174 4.23 -22.57 15.23
CA LYS A 174 4.15 -22.96 13.82
C LYS A 174 3.50 -21.90 12.96
N VAL A 175 3.92 -21.85 11.70
CA VAL A 175 3.25 -21.12 10.63
C VAL A 175 2.84 -22.13 9.58
N MET A 176 1.56 -22.47 9.55
CA MET A 176 1.03 -23.40 8.56
C MET A 176 0.57 -22.61 7.33
N GLY A 177 0.77 -23.14 6.13
CA GLY A 177 0.28 -22.53 4.89
C GLY A 177 0.01 -23.58 3.81
N PHE A 178 -0.87 -23.25 2.86
CA PHE A 178 -1.06 -24.07 1.66
C PHE A 178 0.08 -23.80 0.69
N TYR A 179 0.91 -24.81 0.50
CA TYR A 179 2.08 -24.77 -0.34
C TYR A 179 1.81 -25.42 -1.69
N MET A 180 2.21 -24.73 -2.74
CA MET A 180 2.16 -25.17 -4.12
C MET A 180 3.56 -25.17 -4.69
N GLU A 181 4.07 -26.37 -4.92
CA GLU A 181 5.35 -26.59 -5.58
C GLU A 181 5.26 -26.26 -7.08
N SER A 182 6.37 -25.82 -7.67
CA SER A 182 6.50 -25.69 -9.11
C SER A 182 6.79 -27.05 -9.77
N TRP A 183 5.81 -27.62 -10.48
CA TRP A 183 5.95 -28.89 -11.20
C TRP A 183 6.33 -28.71 -12.69
N PRO A 184 6.88 -29.75 -13.35
CA PRO A 184 7.16 -29.73 -14.80
C PRO A 184 5.95 -29.35 -15.67
N ASP A 185 4.74 -29.73 -15.25
CA ASP A 185 3.50 -29.37 -15.93
C ASP A 185 3.23 -27.86 -15.90
N HIS A 186 3.56 -27.17 -14.81
CA HIS A 186 3.46 -25.71 -14.73
C HIS A 186 4.41 -25.05 -15.73
N LYS A 187 5.65 -25.54 -15.83
CA LYS A 187 6.65 -25.03 -16.81
C LYS A 187 6.20 -25.26 -18.25
N THR A 188 5.65 -26.43 -18.53
CA THR A 188 5.11 -26.79 -19.85
C THR A 188 3.91 -25.93 -20.20
N PHE A 189 2.97 -25.78 -19.27
CA PHE A 189 1.79 -24.95 -19.44
C PHE A 189 2.16 -23.48 -19.64
N PHE A 190 3.05 -22.94 -18.82
CA PHE A 190 3.55 -21.57 -18.94
C PHE A 190 4.26 -21.36 -20.28
N THR A 191 5.13 -22.28 -20.71
CA THR A 191 5.81 -22.18 -22.01
C THR A 191 4.82 -22.10 -23.17
N LYS A 192 3.73 -22.89 -23.10
CA LYS A 192 2.67 -22.89 -24.11
C LYS A 192 1.81 -21.62 -24.10
N HIS A 193 1.50 -21.07 -22.92
CA HIS A 193 0.51 -20.00 -22.77
C HIS A 193 1.09 -18.62 -22.41
N LYS A 194 2.41 -18.49 -22.18
CA LYS A 194 3.03 -17.22 -21.77
C LYS A 194 2.74 -16.07 -22.73
N ILE A 195 2.76 -16.33 -24.04
CA ILE A 195 2.52 -15.30 -25.06
C ILE A 195 1.06 -14.82 -25.02
N PRO A 196 0.04 -15.71 -25.08
CA PRO A 196 -1.35 -15.32 -24.87
C PRO A 196 -1.60 -14.57 -23.55
N VAL A 197 -1.09 -15.08 -22.43
CA VAL A 197 -1.29 -14.47 -21.11
C VAL A 197 -0.66 -13.08 -21.05
N CYS A 198 0.58 -12.92 -21.52
CA CYS A 198 1.25 -11.62 -21.60
C CYS A 198 0.51 -10.63 -22.52
N LYS A 199 -0.02 -11.09 -23.65
CA LYS A 199 -0.84 -10.24 -24.53
C LYS A 199 -2.13 -9.77 -23.85
N THR A 200 -2.83 -10.66 -23.15
CA THR A 200 -4.02 -10.30 -22.37
C THR A 200 -3.69 -9.34 -21.25
N TRP A 201 -2.57 -9.56 -20.55
CA TRP A 201 -2.04 -8.63 -19.55
C TRP A 201 -1.83 -7.22 -20.12
N GLN A 202 -1.07 -7.11 -21.22
CA GLN A 202 -0.81 -5.83 -21.87
C GLN A 202 -2.10 -5.14 -22.34
N PHE A 203 -3.06 -5.92 -22.84
CA PHE A 203 -4.37 -5.40 -23.22
C PHE A 203 -5.12 -4.84 -22.01
N LEU A 204 -5.21 -5.59 -20.89
CA LEU A 204 -5.88 -5.14 -19.68
C LEU A 204 -5.20 -3.92 -19.06
N MET A 205 -3.86 -3.89 -19.03
CA MET A 205 -3.08 -2.73 -18.60
C MET A 205 -3.46 -1.47 -19.37
N ARG A 206 -3.54 -1.55 -20.71
CA ARG A 206 -3.95 -0.43 -21.57
C ARG A 206 -5.39 -0.04 -21.31
N PHE A 207 -6.29 -1.02 -21.29
CA PHE A 207 -7.72 -0.81 -21.06
C PHE A 207 -7.98 -0.10 -19.72
N TRP A 208 -7.33 -0.51 -18.63
CA TRP A 208 -7.51 0.09 -17.30
C TRP A 208 -6.85 1.46 -17.21
N ARG A 209 -5.73 1.68 -17.90
CA ARG A 209 -5.08 2.99 -17.99
C ARG A 209 -5.96 4.00 -18.72
N ASP A 210 -6.60 3.59 -19.81
CA ASP A 210 -7.54 4.42 -20.57
C ASP A 210 -8.81 4.72 -19.76
N GLN A 211 -9.29 3.78 -18.94
CA GLN A 211 -10.40 4.07 -18.03
C GLN A 211 -10.00 5.06 -16.94
N ALA A 212 -8.80 4.91 -16.35
CA ALA A 212 -8.29 5.82 -15.33
C ALA A 212 -8.09 7.25 -15.87
N SER A 213 -7.71 7.41 -17.14
CA SER A 213 -7.56 8.73 -17.76
C SER A 213 -8.89 9.37 -18.18
N ARG A 214 -9.88 8.56 -18.59
CA ARG A 214 -11.24 9.04 -18.92
C ARG A 214 -12.04 9.43 -17.69
N ASN A 215 -11.84 8.71 -16.59
CA ASN A 215 -12.39 9.05 -15.28
C ASN A 215 -11.56 10.19 -14.66
N SER A 216 -11.60 11.38 -15.27
CA SER A 216 -11.46 12.61 -14.49
C SER A 216 -12.56 12.61 -13.42
N PRO A 217 -12.31 13.10 -12.19
CA PRO A 217 -13.31 13.04 -11.13
C PRO A 217 -14.50 13.91 -11.55
N GLN A 218 -15.53 13.31 -12.13
CA GLN A 218 -16.86 13.87 -12.05
C GLN A 218 -17.16 13.96 -10.56
N SER A 219 -17.44 15.18 -10.13
CA SER A 219 -17.87 15.59 -8.80
C SER A 219 -19.05 14.73 -8.31
N GLU A 220 -18.79 13.53 -7.82
CA GLU A 220 -19.53 13.04 -6.67
C GLU A 220 -19.02 13.86 -5.49
N SER A 221 -19.78 14.92 -5.21
CA SER A 221 -19.56 15.72 -4.01
C SER A 221 -19.57 14.77 -2.82
N PRO A 222 -18.57 14.84 -1.92
CA PRO A 222 -18.63 14.07 -0.69
C PRO A 222 -19.89 14.50 0.09
N PRO A 223 -20.48 13.62 0.92
CA PRO A 223 -21.57 14.03 1.80
C PRO A 223 -21.14 15.29 2.55
N GLN A 224 -21.99 16.32 2.49
CA GLN A 224 -21.71 17.66 3.01
C GLN A 224 -21.33 17.57 4.49
N GLY A 225 -20.03 17.73 4.75
CA GLY A 225 -19.41 17.76 6.07
C GLY A 225 -17.98 18.19 5.86
N GLY A 226 -17.78 19.49 5.69
CA GLY A 226 -16.51 20.09 5.27
C GLY A 226 -15.55 20.29 6.44
N CYS A 227 -14.30 19.86 6.27
CA CYS A 227 -13.18 20.41 7.03
C CYS A 227 -12.96 21.85 6.57
N ARG A 228 -13.35 22.84 7.38
CA ARG A 228 -13.35 24.27 7.01
C ARG A 228 -12.04 25.00 7.24
N GLU A 229 -11.00 24.35 7.74
CA GLU A 229 -9.75 25.04 8.10
C GLU A 229 -8.60 24.58 7.20
N LEU A 230 -8.41 25.32 6.10
CA LEU A 230 -7.28 25.23 5.17
C LEU A 230 -5.91 25.21 5.88
N ALA A 231 -5.81 25.87 7.04
CA ALA A 231 -4.62 25.85 7.88
C ALA A 231 -4.28 24.43 8.34
N THR A 232 -5.27 23.67 8.83
CA THR A 232 -5.14 22.30 9.31
C THR A 232 -4.68 21.34 8.21
N VAL A 233 -5.15 21.57 6.99
CA VAL A 233 -4.77 20.84 5.78
C VAL A 233 -3.31 21.07 5.40
N LEU A 234 -2.89 22.33 5.39
CA LEU A 234 -1.51 22.73 5.10
C LEU A 234 -0.53 22.23 6.17
N THR A 235 -0.93 22.26 7.45
CA THR A 235 -0.11 21.75 8.55
C THR A 235 0.07 20.24 8.44
N CYS A 236 -0.97 19.46 8.16
CA CYS A 236 -0.84 18.00 7.97
C CYS A 236 0.06 17.64 6.78
N ALA A 237 0.00 18.41 5.69
CA ALA A 237 0.87 18.22 4.52
C ALA A 237 2.34 18.51 4.83
N GLN A 238 2.62 19.62 5.51
CA GLN A 238 3.96 20.00 5.94
C GLN A 238 4.54 19.02 6.95
N VAL A 239 3.70 18.43 7.81
CA VAL A 239 4.05 17.40 8.78
C VAL A 239 4.38 16.08 8.08
N LEU A 240 3.58 15.62 7.13
CA LEU A 240 3.91 14.45 6.30
C LEU A 240 5.22 14.63 5.53
N CYS A 241 5.46 15.82 4.95
CA CYS A 241 6.73 16.12 4.29
C CYS A 241 7.94 16.17 5.24
N LYS A 242 7.76 16.57 6.51
CA LYS A 242 8.82 16.55 7.53
C LYS A 242 9.07 15.15 8.08
N LEU A 243 8.01 14.38 8.35
CA LEU A 243 8.09 13.00 8.85
C LEU A 243 8.76 12.06 7.84
N LEU A 244 8.49 12.25 6.54
CA LEU A 244 9.10 11.47 5.47
C LEU A 244 10.60 11.81 5.24
N ASN A 245 11.13 12.85 5.89
CA ASN A 245 12.52 13.29 5.75
C ASN A 245 13.30 13.34 7.09
N GLU A 246 12.70 12.98 8.23
CA GLU A 246 13.34 13.04 9.56
C GLU A 246 13.70 11.64 10.10
N PRO A 247 14.99 11.29 10.25
CA PRO A 247 15.42 9.94 10.62
C PRO A 247 15.33 9.66 12.14
N ASN A 248 14.92 10.61 12.97
CA ASN A 248 14.95 10.47 14.44
C ASN A 248 13.54 10.52 15.08
N THR A 249 13.08 9.37 15.55
CA THR A 249 11.74 9.13 16.10
C THR A 249 11.39 9.93 17.36
N SER A 250 12.37 10.36 18.16
CA SER A 250 12.08 11.18 19.36
C SER A 250 11.62 12.61 19.02
N LYS A 251 12.07 13.15 17.88
CA LYS A 251 11.68 14.49 17.41
C LYS A 251 10.29 14.50 16.77
N ILE A 252 9.86 13.35 16.25
CA ILE A 252 8.52 13.13 15.70
C ILE A 252 7.46 13.34 16.80
N HIS A 253 7.66 12.73 17.97
CA HIS A 253 6.77 12.86 19.12
C HIS A 253 6.70 14.29 19.66
N THR A 254 7.83 14.99 19.79
CA THR A 254 7.86 16.38 20.25
C THR A 254 7.18 17.33 19.26
N SER A 255 7.37 17.10 17.96
CA SER A 255 6.72 17.90 16.91
C SER A 255 5.21 17.68 16.89
N LEU A 256 4.74 16.42 17.01
CA LEU A 256 3.32 16.09 17.16
C LEU A 256 2.69 16.75 18.40
N TRP A 257 3.42 16.84 19.51
CA TRP A 257 2.95 17.49 20.73
C TRP A 257 2.91 19.03 20.55
N GLU A 258 3.94 19.70 20.03
CA GLU A 258 3.84 21.16 19.79
C GLU A 258 2.68 21.55 18.85
N ILE A 259 2.30 20.65 17.92
CA ILE A 259 1.14 20.79 17.03
C ILE A 259 -0.19 20.65 17.79
N LEU A 260 -0.33 19.64 18.64
CA LEU A 260 -1.54 19.49 19.49
C LEU A 260 -1.72 20.68 20.44
N LYS A 261 -0.61 21.28 20.89
CA LYS A 261 -0.60 22.47 21.75
C LYS A 261 -1.05 23.73 21.01
N SER A 262 -0.57 23.99 19.78
CA SER A 262 -0.96 25.19 19.04
C SER A 262 -2.40 25.15 18.50
N ILE A 263 -2.92 23.95 18.21
CA ILE A 263 -4.34 23.74 17.87
C ILE A 263 -5.24 24.04 19.08
N HIS A 264 -4.79 23.70 20.29
CA HIS A 264 -5.52 24.01 21.53
C HIS A 264 -5.53 25.52 21.82
N ASP A 265 -4.40 26.22 21.67
CA ASP A 265 -4.24 27.63 22.02
C ASP A 265 -4.95 28.62 21.05
N SER A 266 -5.32 28.19 19.84
CA SER A 266 -5.97 29.03 18.81
C SER A 266 -7.51 29.10 18.90
N SER A 267 -8.14 28.35 19.81
CA SER A 267 -9.60 28.17 19.90
C SER A 267 -10.27 28.94 21.05
N ALA A 268 -9.75 30.11 21.42
CA ALA A 268 -10.12 30.81 22.65
C ALA A 268 -11.59 31.24 22.80
N ASP A 269 -12.42 31.25 21.74
CA ASP A 269 -13.84 31.67 21.84
C ASP A 269 -14.86 30.72 21.19
N ASN A 270 -14.42 29.55 20.73
CA ASN A 270 -15.33 28.43 20.51
C ASN A 270 -14.61 27.23 21.06
N LEU A 271 -15.11 26.70 22.17
CA LEU A 271 -14.81 25.35 22.61
C LEU A 271 -15.16 24.45 21.42
N LEU A 272 -14.17 24.19 20.58
CA LEU A 272 -14.23 23.22 19.52
C LEU A 272 -14.63 21.94 20.22
N ASP A 273 -15.89 21.54 20.07
CA ASP A 273 -16.39 20.24 20.50
C ASP A 273 -15.75 19.20 19.56
N MET A 274 -14.43 19.08 19.70
CA MET A 274 -13.55 18.17 18.98
C MET A 274 -13.55 16.88 19.77
N ALA A 275 -14.51 16.01 19.45
CA ALA A 275 -14.62 14.72 20.10
C ALA A 275 -13.51 13.72 19.72
N SER A 276 -12.65 14.00 18.71
CA SER A 276 -11.51 13.11 18.41
C SER A 276 -10.50 13.68 17.39
N VAL A 277 -9.21 13.38 17.60
CA VAL A 277 -8.09 13.50 16.65
C VAL A 277 -8.37 12.78 15.31
N ALA A 278 -9.36 11.89 15.25
CA ALA A 278 -9.80 11.19 14.04
C ALA A 278 -10.25 12.12 12.91
N ASP A 279 -10.76 13.32 13.21
CA ASP A 279 -11.20 14.29 12.19
C ASP A 279 -10.03 14.99 11.49
N LEU A 280 -8.86 15.07 12.14
CA LEU A 280 -7.60 15.58 11.57
C LEU A 280 -7.04 14.64 10.48
N MET A 281 -7.42 13.36 10.55
CA MET A 281 -7.02 12.30 9.63
C MET A 281 -8.20 11.81 8.80
N ASP A 282 -9.16 12.70 8.49
CA ASP A 282 -10.20 12.41 7.51
C ASP A 282 -9.50 11.96 6.20
N GLY A 283 -9.85 10.77 5.73
CA GLY A 283 -9.28 10.19 4.51
C GLY A 283 -9.40 11.12 3.30
N ARG A 284 -10.37 12.05 3.30
CA ARG A 284 -10.52 13.11 2.28
C ARG A 284 -9.37 14.10 2.27
N LEU A 285 -8.84 14.45 3.45
CA LEU A 285 -7.71 15.36 3.59
C LEU A 285 -6.42 14.71 3.09
N VAL A 286 -6.14 13.49 3.56
CA VAL A 286 -4.96 12.73 3.12
C VAL A 286 -5.03 12.45 1.61
N HIS A 287 -6.21 12.11 1.10
CA HIS A 287 -6.46 11.91 -0.33
C HIS A 287 -6.21 13.19 -1.16
N THR A 288 -6.69 14.35 -0.70
CA THR A 288 -6.47 15.64 -1.38
C THR A 288 -4.98 16.01 -1.42
N LEU A 289 -4.29 15.88 -0.29
CA LEU A 289 -2.86 16.16 -0.19
C LEU A 289 -2.03 15.22 -1.07
N PHE A 290 -2.39 13.95 -1.12
CA PHE A 290 -1.70 12.96 -1.92
C PHE A 290 -1.95 13.14 -3.43
N PHE A 291 -3.18 13.48 -3.82
CA PHE A 291 -3.49 13.83 -5.21
C PHE A 291 -2.64 15.02 -5.68
N PHE A 292 -2.53 16.05 -4.85
CA PHE A 292 -1.71 17.22 -5.14
C PHE A 292 -0.22 16.86 -5.27
N ILE A 293 0.31 15.99 -4.40
CA ILE A 293 1.70 15.51 -4.46
C ILE A 293 1.96 14.68 -5.73
N LEU A 294 1.02 13.81 -6.12
CA LEU A 294 1.14 13.00 -7.34
C LEU A 294 1.07 13.85 -8.61
N GLU A 295 0.19 14.85 -8.65
CA GLU A 295 0.07 15.79 -9.77
C GLU A 295 1.37 16.60 -9.96
N GLN A 296 1.93 17.12 -8.86
CA GLN A 296 3.19 17.88 -8.87
C GLN A 296 4.40 17.01 -9.31
N ARG A 297 4.46 15.75 -8.86
CA ARG A 297 5.50 14.80 -9.31
C ARG A 297 5.37 14.43 -10.78
N SER A 298 4.14 14.34 -11.30
CA SER A 298 3.92 14.10 -12.75
C SER A 298 4.39 15.28 -13.62
N MET A 299 4.46 16.48 -13.03
CA MET A 299 4.93 17.71 -13.68
C MET A 299 6.44 17.97 -13.48
N GLY A 300 7.17 17.10 -12.79
CA GLY A 300 8.62 17.24 -12.58
C GLY A 300 9.02 18.36 -11.61
N LEU A 301 8.10 18.81 -10.75
CA LEU A 301 8.34 19.87 -9.77
C LEU A 301 8.89 19.27 -8.46
N GLU A 302 10.08 19.71 -8.04
CA GLU A 302 10.63 19.41 -6.72
C GLU A 302 10.10 20.43 -5.69
N GLY A 303 9.06 20.03 -4.95
CA GLY A 303 8.48 20.82 -3.85
C GLY A 303 7.02 21.21 -4.06
N LEU A 304 6.33 21.56 -2.96
CA LEU A 304 4.94 22.04 -2.95
C LEU A 304 4.88 23.47 -3.56
N ASN A 305 4.66 23.58 -4.87
CA ASN A 305 4.28 24.84 -5.48
C ASN A 305 2.78 25.07 -5.27
N LEU A 306 2.46 25.83 -4.21
CA LEU A 306 1.10 26.23 -3.90
C LEU A 306 0.69 27.46 -4.75
N PRO A 307 -0.58 27.59 -5.15
CA PRO A 307 -1.11 28.77 -5.83
C PRO A 307 -0.86 30.09 -5.06
N GLU A 308 -0.67 31.22 -5.74
CA GLU A 308 -0.30 32.51 -5.11
C GLU A 308 -1.33 33.03 -4.10
N ASP A 309 -2.61 32.71 -4.30
CA ASP A 309 -3.71 32.97 -3.37
C ASP A 309 -3.53 32.21 -2.05
N VAL A 310 -3.06 30.97 -2.11
CA VAL A 310 -2.74 30.13 -0.94
C VAL A 310 -1.51 30.68 -0.18
N ILE A 311 -0.50 31.17 -0.91
CA ILE A 311 0.69 31.80 -0.31
C ILE A 311 0.33 33.12 0.39
N LYS A 312 -0.59 33.90 -0.20
CA LYS A 312 -1.09 35.15 0.40
C LYS A 312 -1.89 34.90 1.67
N GLU A 313 -2.73 33.86 1.70
CA GLU A 313 -3.54 33.52 2.86
C GLU A 313 -2.69 33.02 4.06
N GLN A 314 -1.61 32.26 3.78
CA GLN A 314 -0.62 31.89 4.80
C GLN A 314 0.14 33.08 5.39
N ARG A 315 0.54 34.07 4.57
CA ARG A 315 1.22 35.28 5.08
C ARG A 315 0.30 36.12 5.96
N LEU A 316 -0.99 36.22 5.59
CA LEU A 316 -1.99 36.97 6.38
C LEU A 316 -2.26 36.34 7.76
N HIS A 317 -2.25 35.01 7.84
CA HIS A 317 -2.40 34.28 9.10
C HIS A 317 -1.11 34.23 9.93
N GLY A 318 0.06 34.18 9.28
CA GLY A 318 1.37 34.21 9.94
C GLY A 318 1.69 35.55 10.61
N GLU A 319 1.25 36.69 10.04
CA GLU A 319 1.45 38.01 10.65
C GLU A 319 0.62 38.24 11.92
N LYS A 320 -0.51 37.53 12.08
CA LYS A 320 -1.30 37.56 13.33
C LYS A 320 -0.67 36.76 14.48
N LEU A 321 0.22 35.82 14.17
CA LEU A 321 0.93 34.97 15.14
C LEU A 321 2.21 35.61 15.70
N LEU A 322 2.65 36.76 15.17
CA LEU A 322 3.84 37.49 15.62
C LEU A 322 3.53 38.68 16.56
N LEU A 323 2.26 38.90 16.89
CA LEU A 323 1.79 39.98 17.79
C LEU A 323 1.08 39.48 19.05
N LEU A 324 1.20 38.19 19.36
CA LEU A 324 0.91 37.56 20.66
C LEU A 324 2.14 36.77 21.08
#